data_AF-A0A2N5D2L0-F1
#
_entry.id   AF-A0A2N5D2L0-F1
#
_cell.length_a   1.000
_cell.length_b   1.000
_cell.length_c   1.000
_cell.angle_alpha   90.00
_cell.angle_beta   90.00
_cell.angle_gamma   90.00
#
_symmetry.space_group_name_H-M   'P 1'
#
loop_
_entity.id
_entity.type
_entity.pdbx_description
1 polymer ?
#
loop_
_entity_poly.entity_id
_entity_poly.type
_entity_poly.pdbx_seq_one_letter_code
_entity_poly.pdbx_strand_id
1 'polypeptide(L)' 'MKAEPSIFDDTDSDAEAVADAEGLADLEAGRTISHEKMKAWLLSWGTPGETPPPTGD' A
#
# COMPACT_ATOMS: atom_id res chain seq x y z
N MET A 1 -5.47 28.94 22.61
CA MET A 1 -6.14 28.47 21.37
C MET A 1 -6.30 26.96 21.48
N LYS A 2 -7.42 26.39 21.01
CA LYS A 2 -7.53 24.93 20.83
C LYS A 2 -6.87 24.56 19.49
N ALA A 3 -6.16 23.44 19.46
CA ALA A 3 -5.63 22.89 18.21
C ALA A 3 -6.78 22.51 17.29
N GLU A 4 -6.59 22.68 15.98
CA GLU A 4 -7.55 22.19 15.00
C GLU A 4 -7.50 20.67 14.91
N PRO A 5 -8.62 20.00 14.55
CA PRO A 5 -8.66 18.56 14.35
C PRO A 5 -7.66 18.11 13.30
N SER A 6 -7.04 16.95 13.52
CA SER A 6 -6.14 16.33 12.56
C SER A 6 -6.92 15.81 11.36
N ILE A 7 -6.31 15.84 10.17
CA ILE A 7 -6.84 15.16 8.98
C ILE A 7 -6.93 13.63 9.17
N PHE A 8 -6.30 13.09 10.22
CA PHE A 8 -6.34 11.68 10.60
C PHE A 8 -7.37 11.38 11.70
N ASP A 9 -8.09 12.39 12.22
CA ASP A 9 -9.08 12.19 13.28
C ASP A 9 -10.45 11.73 12.73
N ASP A 10 -10.67 11.86 11.41
CA ASP A 10 -11.88 11.39 10.73
C ASP A 10 -11.56 10.07 10.02
N THR A 11 -11.96 8.96 10.65
CA THR A 11 -11.78 7.61 10.09
C THR A 11 -13.15 7.00 9.81
N ASP A 12 -13.37 6.58 8.57
CA ASP A 12 -14.58 5.85 8.17
C ASP A 12 -14.36 4.35 8.42
N SER A 13 -14.83 3.86 9.57
CA SER A 13 -14.63 2.47 9.98
C SER A 13 -15.20 1.45 8.99
N ASP A 14 -16.28 1.81 8.29
CA ASP A 14 -16.92 0.91 7.34
C ASP A 14 -16.08 0.82 6.06
N ALA A 15 -15.51 1.95 5.61
CA ALA A 15 -14.56 1.96 4.49
C ALA A 15 -13.30 1.14 4.77
N GLU A 16 -12.74 1.25 5.98
CA GLU A 16 -11.58 0.44 6.40
C GLU A 16 -11.92 -1.07 6.42
N ALA A 17 -13.08 -1.46 6.95
CA ALA A 17 -13.50 -2.87 6.98
C ALA A 17 -13.70 -3.46 5.57
N VAL A 18 -14.18 -2.66 4.61
CA VAL A 18 -14.28 -3.06 3.20
C VAL A 18 -12.90 -3.23 2.59
N ALA A 19 -11.97 -2.28 2.83
CA ALA A 19 -10.60 -2.35 2.32
C ALA A 19 -9.85 -3.60 2.86
N ASP A 20 -10.03 -3.93 4.14
CA ASP A 20 -9.46 -5.13 4.74
C ASP A 20 -10.00 -6.41 4.08
N ALA A 21 -11.32 -6.48 3.84
CA ALA A 21 -11.94 -7.63 3.18
C ALA A 21 -11.45 -7.81 1.74
N GLU A 22 -11.27 -6.70 0.99
CA GLU A 22 -10.68 -6.70 -0.34
C GLU A 22 -9.22 -7.21 -0.31
N GLY A 23 -8.42 -6.71 0.64
CA GLY A 23 -7.03 -7.14 0.81
C GLY A 23 -6.90 -8.63 1.10
N LEU A 24 -7.74 -9.18 1.99
CA LEU A 24 -7.78 -10.63 2.25
C LEU A 24 -8.17 -11.44 1.01
N ALA A 25 -9.12 -10.95 0.20
CA ALA A 25 -9.52 -11.60 -1.04
C ALA A 25 -8.41 -11.57 -2.11
N ASP A 26 -7.60 -10.50 -2.15
CA ASP A 26 -6.41 -10.41 -3.00
C ASP A 26 -5.33 -11.40 -2.58
N LEU A 27 -5.10 -11.55 -1.26
CA LEU A 27 -4.16 -12.54 -0.71
C LEU A 27 -4.57 -13.97 -1.11
N GLU A 28 -5.84 -14.35 -0.91
CA GLU A 28 -6.35 -15.68 -1.26
C GLU A 28 -6.27 -15.94 -2.78
N ALA A 29 -6.52 -14.91 -3.58
CA ALA A 29 -6.42 -15.01 -5.04
C ALA A 29 -4.99 -14.94 -5.59
N GLY A 30 -3.98 -14.81 -4.71
CA GLY A 30 -2.57 -14.69 -5.12
C GLY A 30 -2.24 -13.39 -5.86
N ARG A 31 -3.06 -12.33 -5.73
CA ARG A 31 -2.81 -11.01 -6.31
C ARG A 31 -1.79 -10.22 -5.49
N THR A 32 -0.65 -10.84 -5.22
CA THR A 32 0.41 -10.30 -4.35
C THR A 32 1.69 -10.05 -5.13
N ILE A 33 2.52 -9.16 -4.59
CA ILE A 33 3.90 -8.94 -5.04
C ILE A 33 4.81 -9.23 -3.86
N SER A 34 5.81 -10.08 -4.04
CA SER A 34 6.77 -10.38 -2.98
C SER A 34 7.51 -9.14 -2.49
N HIS A 35 7.79 -9.13 -1.19
CA HIS A 35 8.52 -8.04 -0.53
C HIS A 35 9.84 -7.71 -1.23
N GLU A 36 10.59 -8.73 -1.66
CA GLU A 36 11.90 -8.53 -2.31
C GLU A 36 11.78 -7.78 -3.64
N LYS A 37 10.77 -8.09 -4.47
CA LYS A 37 10.51 -7.35 -5.73
C LYS A 37 10.13 -5.91 -5.45
N MET A 38 9.22 -5.69 -4.48
CA MET A 38 8.79 -4.35 -4.08
C MET A 38 9.95 -3.51 -3.54
N LYS A 39 10.77 -4.09 -2.67
CA LYS A 39 11.94 -3.45 -2.07
C LYS A 39 12.99 -3.08 -3.13
N ALA A 40 13.30 -4.00 -4.05
CA ALA A 40 14.27 -3.74 -5.12
C ALA A 40 13.83 -2.55 -5.99
N TRP A 41 12.54 -2.48 -6.31
CA TRP A 41 11.98 -1.37 -7.07
C TRP A 41 12.05 -0.04 -6.29
N LEU A 42 11.59 -0.01 -5.03
CA LEU A 42 11.63 1.18 -4.19
C LEU A 42 13.05 1.72 -3.98
N LEU A 43 14.05 0.82 -3.87
CA LEU A 43 15.46 1.22 -3.76
C LEU A 43 16.05 1.75 -5.08
N SER A 44 15.41 1.47 -6.21
CA SER A 44 15.86 1.98 -7.51
C SER A 44 15.40 3.42 -7.77
N TRP A 45 14.38 3.91 -7.05
CA TRP A 45 13.80 5.24 -7.22
C TRP A 45 14.81 6.36 -7.03
N GLY A 46 14.83 7.32 -7.95
CA GLY A 46 15.72 8.48 -7.89
C GLY A 46 17.19 8.14 -8.18
N THR A 47 17.48 6.93 -8.65
CA THR A 47 18.81 6.51 -9.11
C THR A 47 18.85 6.47 -10.64
N PRO A 48 20.03 6.57 -11.27
CA PRO A 48 20.16 6.34 -12.72
C PRO A 48 19.71 4.94 -13.18
N GLY A 49 19.58 3.98 -12.25
CA GLY A 49 19.14 2.61 -12.50
C GLY A 49 17.70 2.33 -12.09
N GLU A 50 16.84 3.36 -12.06
CA GLU A 50 15.43 3.19 -11.73
C GLU A 50 14.75 2.17 -12.65
N THR A 51 13.98 1.28 -12.04
CA THR A 51 13.30 0.17 -12.72
C THR A 51 11.79 0.40 -12.81
N PRO A 52 11.09 -0.21 -13.79
CA PRO A 52 9.64 -0.16 -13.81
C PRO A 52 9.03 -0.87 -12.58
N PRO A 53 7.79 -0.54 -12.18
CA PRO A 53 7.11 -1.21 -11.09
C PRO A 53 7.05 -2.74 -11.27
N PRO A 54 7.22 -3.52 -10.20
CA PRO A 54 7.15 -4.97 -10.27
C PRO A 54 5.71 -5.43 -10.51
N THR A 55 5.56 -6.56 -11.20
CA THR A 55 4.27 -7.26 -11.38
C THR A 55 4.07 -8.33 -10.31
N GLY A 56 2.89 -8.95 -10.28
CA GLY A 56 2.57 -10.09 -9.41
C GLY A 56 3.56 -11.26 -9.51
N ASP A 57 3.52 -12.15 -8.51
CA ASP A 57 4.35 -13.36 -8.44
C ASP A 57 3.81 -14.52 -9.29
#